data_AF-A0A972H7X5-F1
#
_entry.id   AF-A0A972H7X5-F1
#
_cell.length_a   1.000
_cell.length_b   1.000
_cell.length_c   1.000
_cell.angle_alpha   90.00
_cell.angle_beta   90.00
_cell.angle_gamma   90.00
#
_symmetry.space_group_name_H-M   'P 1'
#
loop_
_entity.id
_entity.type
_entity.pdbx_description
1 polymer ?
#
loop_
_entity_poly.entity_id
_entity_poly.type
_entity_poly.pdbx_seq_one_letter_code
_entity_poly.pdbx_strand_id
1 'polypeptide(L)'
;MNSSADIPTMVQEFYELAKAYLRQETIEPAKRLGRFAAYSLAAALSFALGAFFFGVAVLRTATRLLPAGPYWSALAYGITVAILVLAIGLIVWRTSSSEGTRV
;
A
#
# COMPACT_ATOMS: atom_id res chain seq x y z
N MET A 1 4.35 -33.94 51.84
CA MET A 1 4.16 -33.49 50.45
C MET A 1 2.72 -33.00 50.35
N ASN A 2 2.51 -31.68 50.34
CA ASN A 2 1.18 -31.06 50.43
C ASN A 2 0.58 -30.87 49.03
N SER A 3 0.00 -31.94 48.48
CA SER A 3 -0.58 -31.96 47.12
C SER A 3 -1.75 -30.99 46.90
N SER A 4 -2.32 -30.40 47.95
CA SER A 4 -3.41 -29.42 47.88
C SER A 4 -2.94 -28.00 47.59
N ALA A 5 -1.65 -27.68 47.76
CA ALA A 5 -1.06 -26.38 47.43
C ALA A 5 -0.52 -26.30 45.99
N ASP A 6 -0.27 -27.43 45.33
CA ASP A 6 0.31 -27.48 43.97
C ASP A 6 -0.71 -27.19 42.86
N ILE A 7 -2.00 -27.48 43.09
CA ILE A 7 -3.08 -27.23 42.13
C ILE A 7 -3.24 -25.74 41.82
N PRO A 8 -3.36 -24.83 42.81
CA PRO A 8 -3.46 -23.40 42.52
C PRO A 8 -2.19 -22.86 41.83
N THR A 9 -1.01 -23.36 42.19
CA THR A 9 0.25 -22.96 41.55
C THR A 9 0.31 -23.38 40.08
N MET A 10 -0.07 -24.62 39.76
CA MET A 10 -0.13 -25.09 38.37
C MET A 10 -1.11 -24.27 37.54
N VAL A 11 -2.30 -23.97 38.06
CA VAL A 11 -3.29 -23.13 37.33
C VAL A 11 -2.72 -21.75 37.04
N GLN A 12 -1.94 -21.18 37.97
CA GLN A 12 -1.28 -19.89 37.79
C GLN A 12 -0.18 -19.95 36.72
N GLU A 13 0.61 -21.03 36.69
CA GLU A 13 1.64 -21.26 35.67
C GLU A 13 1.03 -21.47 34.28
N PHE A 14 -0.04 -22.26 34.17
CA PHE A 14 -0.77 -22.44 32.91
C PHE A 14 -1.38 -21.13 32.40
N TYR A 15 -1.92 -20.31 33.31
CA TYR A 15 -2.46 -19.00 32.95
C TYR A 15 -1.37 -18.07 32.42
N GLU A 16 -0.22 -18.00 33.08
CA GLU A 16 0.91 -17.17 32.63
C GLU A 16 1.49 -17.69 31.30
N LEU A 17 1.57 -19.00 31.09
CA LEU A 17 1.97 -19.61 29.81
C LEU A 17 0.97 -19.28 28.69
N ALA A 18 -0.33 -19.43 28.92
CA ALA A 18 -1.36 -19.12 27.94
C ALA A 18 -1.36 -17.62 27.56
N LYS A 19 -1.21 -16.75 28.56
CA LYS A 19 -1.09 -15.30 28.37
C LYS A 19 0.18 -14.93 27.61
N ALA A 20 1.32 -15.55 27.92
CA ALA A 20 2.58 -15.34 27.21
C ALA A 20 2.48 -15.78 25.74
N TYR A 21 1.82 -16.91 25.47
CA TYR A 21 1.61 -17.43 24.13
C TYR A 21 0.72 -16.52 23.30
N LEU A 22 -0.45 -16.12 23.85
CA LEU A 22 -1.34 -15.16 23.19
C LEU A 22 -0.61 -13.86 22.88
N ARG A 23 0.26 -13.40 23.78
CA ARG A 23 1.04 -12.18 23.60
C ARG A 23 2.09 -12.31 22.48
N GLN A 24 2.79 -13.44 22.38
CA GLN A 24 3.72 -13.70 21.28
C GLN A 24 2.98 -13.80 19.95
N GLU A 25 1.89 -14.57 19.92
CA GLU A 25 1.12 -14.84 18.72
C GLU A 25 0.33 -13.62 18.22
N THR A 26 0.13 -12.58 19.03
CA THR A 26 -0.60 -11.36 18.62
C THR A 26 0.26 -10.11 18.49
N ILE A 27 1.19 -9.85 19.42
CA ILE A 27 1.95 -8.60 19.40
C ILE A 27 2.95 -8.57 18.25
N GLU A 28 3.63 -9.69 17.99
CA GLU A 28 4.60 -9.75 16.90
C GLU A 28 3.95 -9.58 15.52
N PRO A 29 2.85 -10.27 15.18
CA PRO A 29 2.14 -10.04 13.92
C PRO A 29 1.48 -8.66 13.86
N ALA A 30 0.93 -8.12 14.95
CA ALA A 30 0.38 -6.76 14.97
C ALA A 30 1.46 -5.71 14.65
N LYS A 31 2.68 -5.86 15.19
CA LYS A 31 3.81 -4.97 14.89
C LYS A 31 4.26 -5.08 13.43
N ARG A 32 4.26 -6.29 12.87
CA ARG A 32 4.57 -6.52 11.44
C ARG A 32 3.51 -5.90 10.53
N LEU A 33 2.22 -6.07 10.85
CA LEU A 33 1.10 -5.46 10.13
C LEU A 33 1.15 -3.93 10.18
N GLY A 34 1.40 -3.35 11.37
CA GLY A 34 1.52 -1.90 11.51
C GLY A 34 2.66 -1.33 10.67
N ARG A 35 3.81 -2.01 10.62
CA ARG A 35 4.94 -1.58 9.78
C ARG A 35 4.65 -1.74 8.28
N PHE A 36 4.02 -2.84 7.87
CA PHE A 36 3.60 -3.04 6.48
C PHE A 36 2.57 -1.98 6.05
N ALA A 37 1.56 -1.72 6.86
CA ALA A 37 0.55 -0.70 6.61
C ALA A 37 1.17 0.70 6.47
N ALA A 38 2.14 1.04 7.33
CA ALA A 38 2.86 2.31 7.23
C ALA A 38 3.63 2.44 5.90
N TYR A 39 4.31 1.37 5.46
CA TYR A 39 5.01 1.38 4.17
C TYR A 39 4.04 1.46 2.99
N SER A 40 2.93 0.73 3.03
CA SER A 40 1.90 0.78 1.98
C SER A 40 1.25 2.16 1.90
N LEU A 41 0.99 2.80 3.03
CA LEU A 41 0.45 4.16 3.09
C LEU A 41 1.45 5.18 2.54
N ALA A 42 2.71 5.08 2.94
CA ALA A 42 3.78 5.94 2.44
C ALA A 42 3.94 5.79 0.92
N ALA A 43 3.97 4.55 0.42
CA ALA A 43 4.02 4.26 -1.01
C ALA A 43 2.80 4.84 -1.74
N ALA A 44 1.58 4.62 -1.23
CA ALA A 44 0.36 5.15 -1.82
C ALA A 44 0.37 6.68 -1.90
N LEU A 45 0.81 7.36 -0.83
CA LEU A 45 0.98 8.81 -0.82
C LEU A 45 2.00 9.28 -1.86
N SER A 46 3.17 8.63 -1.92
CA SER A 46 4.20 8.96 -2.92
C SER A 46 3.68 8.77 -4.35
N PHE A 47 2.95 7.69 -4.62
CA PHE A 47 2.33 7.45 -5.94
C PHE A 47 1.24 8.47 -6.25
N ALA A 48 0.39 8.84 -5.29
CA ALA A 48 -0.65 9.85 -5.47
C ALA A 48 -0.05 11.22 -5.82
N LEU A 49 0.97 11.65 -5.07
CA LEU A 49 1.72 12.87 -5.34
C LEU A 49 2.39 12.83 -6.73
N GLY A 50 3.05 11.72 -7.05
CA GLY A 50 3.68 11.51 -8.35
C GLY A 50 2.67 11.60 -9.50
N ALA A 51 1.54 10.89 -9.40
CA ALA A 51 0.48 10.91 -10.41
C ALA A 51 -0.15 12.31 -10.55
N PHE A 52 -0.34 13.03 -9.44
CA PHE A 52 -0.87 14.39 -9.46
C PHE A 52 0.07 15.35 -10.20
N PHE A 53 1.34 15.41 -9.82
CA PHE A 53 2.31 16.27 -10.49
C PHE A 53 2.53 15.86 -11.95
N PHE A 54 2.55 14.57 -12.23
CA PHE A 54 2.67 14.06 -13.59
C PHE A 54 1.48 14.50 -14.46
N GLY A 55 0.24 14.38 -13.97
CA GLY A 55 -0.94 14.85 -14.68
C GLY A 55 -0.91 16.35 -14.98
N VAL A 56 -0.52 17.17 -14.00
CA VAL A 56 -0.34 18.62 -14.20
C VAL A 56 0.76 18.91 -15.23
N ALA A 57 1.90 18.21 -15.16
CA ALA A 57 3.02 18.41 -16.08
C ALA A 57 2.66 18.03 -17.52
N VAL A 58 1.97 16.91 -17.73
CA VAL A 58 1.48 16.49 -19.05
C VAL A 58 0.50 17.50 -19.60
N LEU A 59 -0.50 17.91 -18.81
CA LEU A 59 -1.50 18.89 -19.25
C LEU A 59 -0.86 20.24 -19.58
N ARG A 60 0.08 20.68 -18.76
CA ARG A 60 0.80 21.95 -18.95
C ARG A 60 1.66 21.91 -20.21
N THR A 61 2.29 20.77 -20.50
CA THR A 61 3.08 20.58 -21.70
C THR A 61 2.19 20.51 -22.94
N ALA A 62 1.10 19.75 -22.91
CA ALA A 62 0.15 19.63 -24.02
C ALA A 62 -0.45 21.00 -24.39
N THR A 63 -0.90 21.77 -23.39
CA THR A 63 -1.47 23.11 -23.61
C THR A 63 -0.45 24.15 -24.11
N ARG A 64 0.85 23.94 -23.87
CA ARG A 64 1.92 24.82 -24.39
C ARG A 64 2.31 24.49 -25.83
N LEU A 65 2.27 23.20 -26.21
CA LEU A 65 2.63 22.74 -27.55
C LEU A 65 1.52 23.03 -28.56
N LEU A 66 0.26 23.00 -28.12
CA LEU A 66 -0.89 23.24 -28.98
C LEU A 66 -1.20 24.75 -29.11
N PRO A 67 -1.68 25.22 -30.29
CA PRO A 67 -2.10 26.60 -30.47
C PRO A 67 -3.25 27.01 -29.54
N ALA A 68 -3.35 28.31 -29.25
CA ALA A 68 -4.47 28.84 -28.48
C ALA A 68 -5.79 28.71 -29.28
N GLY A 69 -6.77 28.01 -28.72
CA GLY A 69 -8.11 27.92 -29.28
C GLY A 69 -8.98 26.89 -28.56
N PRO A 70 -10.32 27.03 -28.57
CA PRO A 70 -11.23 26.14 -27.83
C PRO A 70 -11.08 24.67 -28.22
N TYR A 71 -10.96 24.39 -29.53
CA TYR A 71 -10.81 23.04 -30.07
C TYR A 71 -9.44 22.42 -29.72
N TRP A 72 -8.37 23.22 -29.73
CA TRP A 72 -7.02 22.77 -29.38
C TRP A 72 -6.88 22.50 -27.88
N SER A 73 -7.52 23.30 -27.02
CA SER A 73 -7.60 23.02 -25.58
C SER A 73 -8.34 21.72 -25.30
N ALA A 74 -9.45 21.46 -26.00
CA ALA A 74 -10.18 20.19 -25.90
C ALA A 74 -9.30 18.98 -26.28
N LEU A 75 -8.53 19.12 -27.36
CA LEU A 75 -7.57 18.09 -27.78
C LEU A 75 -6.46 17.86 -26.74
N ALA A 76 -5.93 18.93 -26.14
CA ALA A 76 -4.93 18.83 -25.07
C ALA A 76 -5.45 18.07 -23.85
N TYR A 77 -6.71 18.30 -23.45
CA TYR A 77 -7.35 17.52 -22.39
C TYR A 77 -7.48 16.04 -22.77
N GLY A 78 -7.94 15.75 -23.99
CA GLY A 78 -8.07 14.38 -24.50
C GLY A 78 -6.74 13.62 -24.50
N ILE A 79 -5.67 14.24 -25.00
CA ILE A 79 -4.31 13.67 -24.99
C ILE A 79 -3.83 13.43 -23.56
N THR A 80 -4.06 14.37 -22.66
CA THR A 80 -3.67 14.23 -21.25
C THR A 80 -4.34 13.02 -20.61
N VAL A 81 -5.65 12.86 -20.80
CA VAL A 81 -6.40 11.70 -20.29
C VAL A 81 -5.85 10.41 -20.88
N ALA A 82 -5.61 10.36 -22.19
CA ALA A 82 -5.05 9.18 -22.84
C ALA A 82 -3.67 8.80 -22.26
N ILE A 83 -2.78 9.77 -22.05
CA ILE A 83 -1.46 9.54 -21.44
C ILE A 83 -1.59 9.02 -20.02
N LEU A 84 -2.50 9.57 -19.20
CA LEU A 84 -2.73 9.10 -17.83
C LEU A 84 -3.26 7.66 -17.81
N VAL A 85 -4.20 7.32 -18.68
CA VAL A 85 -4.73 5.95 -18.81
C VAL A 85 -3.61 4.99 -19.23
N LEU A 86 -2.80 5.37 -20.21
CA LEU A 86 -1.65 4.56 -20.65
C LEU A 86 -0.62 4.38 -19.53
N ALA A 87 -0.32 5.43 -18.75
CA ALA A 87 0.59 5.35 -17.62
C ALA A 87 0.08 4.38 -16.54
N ILE A 88 -1.20 4.48 -16.16
CA ILE A 88 -1.82 3.56 -15.21
C ILE A 88 -1.80 2.13 -15.76
N GLY A 89 -2.18 1.93 -17.02
CA GLY A 89 -2.17 0.62 -17.67
C GLY A 89 -0.78 0.00 -17.71
N LEU A 90 0.26 0.79 -18.00
CA LEU A 90 1.66 0.35 -18.01
C LEU A 90 2.12 -0.07 -16.61
N ILE A 91 1.76 0.70 -15.57
CA ILE A 91 2.09 0.36 -14.18
C ILE A 91 1.45 -0.98 -13.80
N VAL A 92 0.16 -1.14 -14.07
CA VAL A 92 -0.59 -2.36 -13.75
C VAL A 92 -0.03 -3.58 -14.50
N TRP A 93 0.25 -3.42 -15.80
CA TRP A 93 0.87 -4.48 -16.60
C TRP A 93 2.26 -4.85 -16.10
N ARG A 94 3.06 -3.88 -15.67
CA ARG A 94 4.39 -4.14 -15.12
C ARG A 94 4.33 -4.84 -13.76
N THR A 95 3.31 -4.58 -12.96
CA THR A 95 3.11 -5.28 -11.69
C THR A 95 2.63 -6.72 -11.91
N SER A 96 1.68 -6.96 -12.82
CA SER A 96 1.16 -8.31 -13.06
C SER A 96 2.16 -9.23 -13.76
N SER A 97 2.99 -8.68 -14.66
CA SER A 97 4.08 -9.45 -15.30
C SER A 97 5.16 -9.93 -14.33
N SER A 98 5.28 -9.31 -13.14
CA SER A 98 6.26 -9.72 -12.13
C SER A 98 5.85 -10.95 -11.32
N GLU A 99 4.55 -11.28 -11.29
CA GLU A 99 4.03 -12.43 -10.56
C GLU A 99 4.25 -13.74 -11.35
N GLY A 100 4.25 -13.70 -12.68
CA GLY A 100 4.43 -14.86 -13.54
C GLY A 100 5.81 -15.50 -13.54
N THR A 101 6.82 -14.88 -12.91
CA THR A 101 8.19 -15.41 -12.79
C THR A 101 8.52 -15.97 -11.40
N ARG A 102 7.55 -16.03 -10.49
CA ARG A 102 7.70 -16.57 -9.12
C ARG A 102 6.84 -17.83 -8.91
N VAL A 103 6.93 -18.78 -9.85
CA VAL A 103 6.54 -20.19 -9.67
C VAL A 103 7.68 -21.08 -10.11
#